data_AF-A0A2S9GPU9-F1
#
_entry.id   AF-A0A2S9GPU9-F1
#
_cell.length_a   1.000
_cell.length_b   1.000
_cell.length_c   1.000
_cell.angle_alpha   90.00
_cell.angle_beta   90.00
_cell.angle_gamma   90.00
#
_symmetry.space_group_name_H-M   'P 1'
#
loop_
_entity.id
_entity.type
_entity.pdbx_description
1 polymer ?
#
loop_
_entity_poly.entity_id
_entity_poly.type
_entity_poly.pdbx_seq_one_letter_code
_entity_poly.pdbx_strand_id
1 'polypeptide(L)' 'AVVTLNRPDRMNAWGGGLAGAFYRCIDRAEADPDVRVILLTGAGRAFCAGADMGDLDTISGAGTDSGGDTDVT' A
#
# COMPACT_ATOMS: atom_id res chain seq x y z
N ALA A 1 9.20 2.51 -15.21
CA ALA A 1 8.90 1.24 -14.51
C ALA A 1 7.42 1.17 -14.14
N VAL A 2 6.84 -0.03 -14.03
CA VAL A 2 5.48 -0.23 -13.49
C VAL A 2 5.59 -1.06 -12.21
N VAL A 3 5.11 -0.51 -11.09
CA VAL A 3 5.03 -1.19 -9.80
C VAL A 3 3.57 -1.53 -9.55
N THR A 4 3.29 -2.82 -9.36
CA THR A 4 1.93 -3.31 -9.12
C THR A 4 1.83 -3.87 -7.72
N LEU A 5 0.97 -3.29 -6.88
CA LEU A 5 0.57 -3.88 -5.61
C LEU A 5 -0.22 -5.15 -5.93
N ASN A 6 0.27 -6.32 -5.49
CA ASN A 6 -0.23 -7.61 -5.94
C ASN A 6 -0.63 -8.52 -4.77
N ARG A 7 -1.55 -8.03 -3.93
CA ARG A 7 -2.30 -8.83 -2.94
C ARG A 7 -3.81 -8.66 -3.19
N PRO A 8 -4.33 -9.04 -4.38
CA PRO A 8 -5.71 -8.77 -4.77
C PRO A 8 -6.75 -9.39 -3.82
N ASP A 9 -6.45 -10.54 -3.23
CA ASP A 9 -7.31 -11.23 -2.24
C ASP A 9 -7.48 -10.43 -0.94
N ARG A 10 -6.55 -9.50 -0.68
CA ARG A 10 -6.58 -8.56 0.46
C ARG A 10 -6.80 -7.12 0.01
N MET A 11 -7.28 -6.91 -1.23
CA MET A 11 -7.46 -5.59 -1.83
C MET A 11 -6.20 -4.70 -1.70
N ASN A 12 -5.03 -5.33 -1.79
CA ASN A 12 -3.74 -4.66 -1.67
C ASN A 12 -3.56 -3.88 -0.36
N ALA A 13 -4.13 -4.37 0.75
CA ALA A 13 -3.97 -3.75 2.07
C ALA A 13 -2.49 -3.54 2.43
N TRP A 14 -2.20 -2.32 2.90
CA TRP A 14 -0.88 -1.82 3.20
C TRP A 14 -0.36 -2.39 4.51
N GLY A 15 0.63 -3.28 4.42
CA GLY A 15 1.15 -4.01 5.56
C GLY A 15 1.45 -5.46 5.23
N GLY A 16 1.66 -6.30 6.24
CA GLY A 16 1.80 -7.75 6.05
C GLY A 16 2.88 -8.14 5.03
N GLY A 17 3.97 -7.36 4.96
CA GLY A 17 5.08 -7.53 4.02
C GLY A 17 4.95 -6.76 2.69
N LEU A 18 3.77 -6.24 2.34
CA LEU A 18 3.57 -5.45 1.11
C LEU A 18 4.37 -4.15 1.13
N ALA A 19 4.36 -3.43 2.26
CA ALA A 19 5.09 -2.16 2.40
C ALA A 19 6.60 -2.33 2.18
N GLY A 20 7.20 -3.36 2.80
CA GLY A 20 8.61 -3.66 2.61
C GLY A 20 8.94 -4.07 1.17
N ALA A 21 8.07 -4.82 0.50
CA ALA A 21 8.25 -5.16 -0.91
C ALA A 21 8.15 -3.93 -1.82
N PHE A 22 7.20 -3.03 -1.53
CA PHE A 22 7.05 -1.77 -2.24
C PHE A 22 8.33 -0.92 -2.18
N TYR A 23 8.88 -0.69 -0.98
CA TYR A 23 10.09 0.13 -0.84
C TYR A 23 11.27 -0.45 -1.63
N ARG A 24 11.50 -1.77 -1.57
CA ARG A 24 12.54 -2.42 -2.39
C ARG A 24 12.33 -2.24 -3.90
N CYS A 25 11.09 -2.25 -4.37
CA CYS A 25 10.78 -1.99 -5.77
C CYS A 25 11.06 -0.53 -6.16
N ILE A 26 10.75 0.41 -5.27
CA ILE A 26 11.07 1.83 -5.49
C ILE A 26 12.58 2.05 -5.50
N ASP A 27 13.33 1.52 -4.52
CA ASP A 27 14.79 1.63 -4.46
C ASP A 27 15.44 1.07 -5.74
N ARG A 28 14.95 -0.07 -6.24
CA ARG A 28 15.44 -0.65 -7.49
C ARG A 28 15.13 0.22 -8.71
N ALA A 29 13.94 0.82 -8.76
CA ALA A 29 13.55 1.69 -9.86
C ALA A 29 14.26 3.05 -9.82
N GLU A 30 14.59 3.55 -8.63
CA GLU A 30 15.35 4.78 -8.41
C GLU A 30 16.82 4.63 -8.81
N ALA A 31 17.43 3.48 -8.52
CA ALA A 31 18.81 3.17 -8.91
C ALA A 31 19.01 2.91 -10.42
N ASP A 32 17.93 2.81 -11.20
CA ASP A 32 17.98 2.50 -12.63
C ASP A 32 17.97 3.79 -13.47
N PRO A 33 19.09 4.15 -14.14
CA PRO A 33 19.19 5.40 -14.91
C PRO A 33 18.27 5.45 -16.13
N ASP A 34 17.74 4.31 -16.58
CA ASP A 34 16.79 4.24 -17.70
C ASP A 34 15.34 4.52 -17.25
N VAL A 35 15.06 4.46 -15.94
CA VAL A 35 13.73 4.75 -15.38
C VAL A 35 13.53 6.26 -15.24
N ARG A 36 12.58 6.79 -16.01
CA ARG A 36 12.18 8.22 -15.95
C ARG A 36 10.90 8.49 -15.17
N VAL A 37 10.02 7.50 -15.11
CA VAL A 37 8.70 7.56 -14.46
C VAL A 37 8.38 6.21 -13.83
N ILE A 38 7.74 6.24 -12.66
CA ILE A 38 7.20 5.06 -11.98
C ILE A 38 5.67 5.17 -11.99
N LEU A 39 5.01 4.23 -12.67
CA LEU A 39 3.56 4.03 -12.54
C LEU A 39 3.31 3.07 -11.39
N LEU A 40 2.60 3.54 -10.37
CA LEU A 40 2.12 2.71 -9.27
C LEU A 40 0.65 2.36 -9.50
N THR A 41 0.31 1.07 -9.48
CA THR A 41 -1.06 0.57 -9.66
C THR A 41 -1.34 -0.63 -8.75
N GLY A 42 -2.60 -1.04 -8.65
CA GLY A 42 -3.02 -2.23 -7.91
C GLY A 42 -3.56 -3.30 -8.84
N ALA A 43 -3.22 -4.57 -8.57
CA ALA A 43 -3.84 -5.71 -9.23
C ALA A 43 -5.26 -5.95 -8.69
N GLY A 44 -6.15 -6.42 -9.55
CA GLY A 44 -7.53 -6.76 -9.19
C GLY A 44 -8.45 -5.54 -9.16
N ARG A 45 -9.41 -5.55 -8.23
CA ARG A 45 -10.53 -4.59 -8.22
C ARG A 45 -10.25 -3.27 -7.49
N ALA A 46 -9.12 -3.14 -6.81
CA ALA A 46 -8.82 -1.99 -5.95
C ALA A 46 -7.34 -1.63 -6.01
N PHE A 47 -7.04 -0.34 -5.84
CA PHE A 47 -5.66 0.13 -5.71
C PHE A 47 -5.03 -0.35 -4.40
N CYS A 48 -5.56 0.11 -3.26
CA CYS A 48 -5.18 -0.27 -1.89
C CYS A 48 -6.36 0.05 -0.95
N ALA A 49 -6.77 -0.90 -0.12
CA ALA A 49 -7.91 -0.73 0.79
C ALA A 49 -7.58 -0.02 2.13
N GLY A 50 -6.33 0.40 2.35
CA GLY A 50 -5.86 0.96 3.63
C GLY A 50 -4.92 0.02 4.37
N ALA A 51 -4.72 0.23 5.66
CA ALA A 51 -3.78 -0.56 6.45
C ALA A 51 -4.23 -2.03 6.65
N ASP A 52 -3.27 -2.94 6.69
CA ASP A 52 -3.49 -4.35 7.01
C ASP A 52 -3.85 -4.48 8.50
N MET A 53 -4.92 -5.21 8.82
CA MET A 53 -5.44 -5.32 10.19
C MET A 53 -4.39 -5.88 11.18
N GLY A 54 -3.47 -6.74 10.73
CA GLY A 54 -2.38 -7.21 11.60
C GLY A 54 -1.41 -6.10 12.03
N ASP A 55 -1.22 -5.10 11.17
CA ASP A 55 -0.41 -3.92 11.49
C ASP A 55 -1.22 -2.88 12.27
N LEU A 56 -2.53 -2.77 12.04
CA LEU A 56 -3.43 -1.97 12.88
C LEU A 56 -3.44 -2.46 14.32
N ASP A 57 -3.51 -3.75 14.60
CA ASP A 57 -3.49 -4.27 15.98
C ASP A 57 -2.21 -3.86 16.72
N THR A 58 -1.09 -3.75 15.99
CA THR A 58 0.19 -3.27 16.53
C THR A 58 0.16 -1.75 16.81
N ILE A 59 -0.51 -0.96 15.98
CA ILE A 59 -0.60 0.50 16.09
C ILE A 59 -1.70 0.93 17.07
N SER A 60 -2.85 0.25 17.11
CA SER A 60 -4.02 0.53 17.95
C SER A 60 -3.78 0.31 19.45
N GLY A 61 -2.67 -0.33 19.84
CA GLY A 61 -2.15 -0.24 21.21
C GLY A 61 -1.75 1.20 21.61
N ALA A 62 -1.65 2.13 20.66
CA ALA A 62 -1.30 3.53 20.83
C ALA A 62 -2.40 4.48 20.31
N GLY A 63 -3.60 4.42 20.90
CA GLY A 63 -4.60 5.50 20.83
C GLY A 63 -5.63 5.40 19.70
N THR A 64 -6.89 5.19 20.08
CA THR A 64 -8.07 5.26 19.21
C THR A 64 -8.65 6.67 19.20
N ASP A 65 -8.85 7.25 18.02
CA ASP A 65 -9.94 8.20 17.79
C ASP A 65 -10.70 7.75 16.54
N SER A 66 -11.93 7.28 16.75
CA SER A 66 -12.82 6.78 15.70
C SER A 66 -13.37 7.97 14.91
N GLY A 67 -12.71 8.32 13.81
CA GLY A 67 -13.19 9.35 12.88
C GLY A 67 -14.45 8.90 12.16
N GLY A 68 -15.59 9.49 12.54
CA GLY A 68 -16.90 9.25 11.94
C GLY A 68 -17.06 9.83 10.53
N ASP A 69 -17.96 9.18 9.79
CA ASP A 69 -18.69 9.57 8.59
C ASP A 69 -17.96 10.50 7.60
N THR A 70 -17.29 9.89 6.62
CA THR A 70 -16.83 10.61 5.42
C THR A 70 -17.79 10.27 4.28
N ASP A 71 -18.75 11.15 4.04
CA ASP A 71 -19.53 11.15 2.81
C ASP A 71 -18.68 11.75 1.68
N VAL A 72 -18.57 11.03 0.57
CA VAL A 72 -17.87 11.50 -0.63
C VAL A 72 -18.88 11.50 -1.77
N THR A 73 -19.18 12.71 -2.28
CA THR A 73 -20.09 13.01 -3.40
C THR A 73 -19.81 12.21 -4.66
#